data_AF-A0A3D5AJQ4-F1
#
_entry.id   AF-A0A3D5AJQ4-F1
#
_cell.length_a   1.000
_cell.length_b   1.000
_cell.length_c   1.000
_cell.angle_alpha   90.00
_cell.angle_beta   90.00
_cell.angle_gamma   90.00
#
_symmetry.space_group_name_H-M   'P 1'
#
loop_
_entity.id
_entity.type
_entity.pdbx_description
1 polymer ?
#
loop_
_entity_poly.entity_id
_entity_poly.type
_entity_poly.pdbx_seq_one_letter_code
_entity_poly.pdbx_strand_id
1 'polypeptide(L)'
;MIEVRELPDAFADYAVEVTGPTAADRLACRLREHGLATFGGVSDRGAATRLAQQVMDVWPHRDSEPDSVTVVADRGDLSRTPGMAGFGHDGLDLHTESSTVAYPPQLMMLACVTAASEGGACVLADGHLVYQRVSEQQPELLELLCAPRSVLFGGASGHLASVFGAGEDGRVTV
;
A
#
# COMPACT_ATOMS: atom_id res chain seq x y z
N MET A 1 18.42 7.01 -13.12
CA MET A 1 17.01 7.29 -13.46
C MET A 1 16.23 6.00 -13.26
N ILE A 2 15.23 6.01 -12.40
CA ILE A 2 14.23 4.94 -12.33
C ILE A 2 13.28 5.22 -13.50
N GLU A 3 13.24 4.31 -14.48
CA GLU A 3 12.29 4.44 -15.59
C GLU A 3 10.89 4.10 -15.07
N VAL A 4 9.97 5.08 -15.13
CA VAL A 4 8.55 4.83 -14.95
C VAL A 4 8.03 4.29 -16.28
N ARG A 5 7.66 3.01 -16.32
CA ARG A 5 6.95 2.43 -17.46
C ARG A 5 5.46 2.43 -17.17
N GLU A 6 4.70 3.19 -17.94
CA GLU A 6 3.27 2.94 -18.08
C GLU A 6 3.10 1.62 -18.82
N LEU A 7 2.56 0.62 -18.14
CA LEU A 7 2.14 -0.63 -18.76
C LEU A 7 0.61 -0.61 -18.81
N PRO A 8 -0.01 -0.30 -19.97
CA PRO A 8 -1.43 -0.53 -20.16
C PRO A 8 -1.71 -2.00 -19.83
N ASP A 9 -2.72 -2.26 -19.01
CA ASP A 9 -3.10 -3.60 -18.55
C ASP A 9 -2.14 -4.36 -17.60
N ALA A 10 -1.09 -3.73 -17.04
CA ALA A 10 -0.25 -4.43 -16.04
C ALA A 10 -1.04 -5.01 -14.86
N PHE A 11 -2.14 -4.37 -14.48
CA PHE A 11 -3.00 -4.85 -13.40
C PHE A 11 -3.83 -6.08 -13.76
N ALA A 12 -4.10 -6.31 -15.05
CA ALA A 12 -4.89 -7.46 -15.51
C ALA A 12 -4.15 -8.79 -15.31
N ASP A 13 -2.81 -8.78 -15.43
CA ASP A 13 -1.98 -9.97 -15.18
C ASP A 13 -2.09 -10.47 -13.73
N TYR A 14 -2.45 -9.59 -12.80
CA TYR A 14 -2.63 -9.90 -11.37
C TYR A 14 -4.08 -10.21 -11.00
N ALA A 15 -5.00 -10.30 -11.98
CA ALA A 15 -6.41 -10.51 -11.72
C ALA A 15 -6.71 -11.87 -11.09
N VAL A 16 -7.57 -11.87 -10.08
CA VAL A 16 -8.07 -13.04 -9.38
C VAL A 16 -9.59 -12.98 -9.32
N GLU A 17 -10.23 -14.08 -9.69
CA GLU A 17 -11.66 -14.26 -9.45
C GLU A 17 -11.89 -14.45 -7.94
N VAL A 18 -12.73 -13.59 -7.35
CA VAL A 18 -13.01 -13.59 -5.90
C VAL A 18 -14.37 -14.18 -5.55
N THR A 19 -14.94 -14.97 -6.46
CA THR A 19 -16.18 -15.72 -6.21
C THR A 19 -15.89 -17.11 -5.65
N GLY A 20 -16.83 -17.63 -4.85
CA GLY A 20 -16.78 -19.00 -4.34
C GLY A 20 -15.82 -19.23 -3.16
N PRO A 21 -15.76 -20.48 -2.65
CA PRO A 21 -15.14 -20.80 -1.37
C PRO A 21 -13.62 -20.74 -1.34
N THR A 22 -12.96 -20.71 -2.51
CA THR A 22 -11.49 -20.72 -2.65
C THR A 22 -10.92 -19.37 -3.06
N ALA A 23 -11.73 -18.31 -3.02
CA ALA A 23 -11.31 -16.94 -3.37
C ALA A 23 -10.12 -16.46 -2.53
N ALA A 24 -10.18 -16.68 -1.22
CA ALA A 24 -9.13 -16.27 -0.29
C ALA A 24 -7.79 -16.96 -0.59
N ASP A 25 -7.81 -18.27 -0.82
CA ASP A 25 -6.60 -19.04 -1.14
C ASP A 25 -5.95 -18.57 -2.44
N ARG A 26 -6.76 -18.26 -3.47
CA ARG A 26 -6.23 -17.73 -4.73
C ARG A 26 -5.59 -16.35 -4.55
N LEU A 27 -6.24 -15.46 -3.80
CA LEU A 27 -5.68 -14.14 -3.48
C LEU A 27 -4.37 -14.28 -2.71
N ALA A 28 -4.36 -15.10 -1.66
CA ALA A 28 -3.16 -15.35 -0.86
C ALA A 28 -2.03 -15.96 -1.69
N CYS A 29 -2.34 -16.82 -2.65
CA CYS A 29 -1.36 -17.39 -3.57
C CYS A 29 -0.74 -16.31 -4.46
N ARG A 30 -1.57 -15.48 -5.13
CA ARG A 30 -1.05 -14.41 -6.01
C ARG A 30 -0.26 -13.35 -5.24
N LEU A 31 -0.74 -12.96 -4.06
CA LEU A 31 -0.03 -12.00 -3.19
C LEU A 31 1.34 -12.53 -2.77
N ARG A 32 1.47 -13.82 -2.48
CA ARG A 32 2.76 -14.43 -2.10
C ARG A 32 3.74 -14.49 -3.26
N GLU A 33 3.25 -14.70 -4.47
CA GLU A 33 4.07 -14.83 -5.67
C GLU A 33 4.53 -13.48 -6.20
N HIS A 34 3.66 -12.46 -6.15
CA HIS A 34 3.88 -11.20 -6.84
C HIS A 34 3.83 -9.95 -5.95
N GLY A 35 3.40 -10.06 -4.70
CA GLY A 35 3.12 -8.91 -3.84
C GLY A 35 1.88 -8.10 -4.25
N LEU A 36 1.16 -8.51 -5.30
CA LEU A 36 -0.02 -7.83 -5.83
C LEU A 36 -1.07 -8.83 -6.32
N ALA A 37 -2.33 -8.53 -6.05
CA ALA A 37 -3.48 -9.18 -6.65
C ALA A 37 -4.57 -8.12 -6.92
N THR A 38 -5.24 -8.24 -8.06
CA THR A 38 -6.38 -7.40 -8.41
C THR A 38 -7.65 -8.24 -8.50
N PHE A 39 -8.80 -7.60 -8.31
CA PHE A 39 -10.09 -8.29 -8.32
C PHE A 39 -11.19 -7.35 -8.79
N GLY A 40 -12.27 -7.92 -9.30
CA GLY A 40 -13.50 -7.22 -9.65
C GLY A 40 -14.70 -7.71 -8.85
N GLY A 41 -15.88 -7.16 -9.11
CA GLY A 41 -17.14 -7.65 -8.54
C GLY A 41 -17.41 -7.24 -7.09
N VAL A 42 -16.60 -6.33 -6.52
CA VAL A 42 -16.86 -5.72 -5.21
C VAL A 42 -17.56 -4.38 -5.43
N SER A 43 -18.88 -4.35 -5.27
CA SER A 43 -19.72 -3.19 -5.61
C SER A 43 -20.07 -2.29 -4.42
N ASP A 44 -19.82 -2.75 -3.20
CA ASP A 44 -20.20 -2.02 -2.00
C ASP A 44 -19.23 -2.29 -0.84
N ARG A 45 -19.34 -1.43 0.17
CA ARG A 45 -18.56 -1.47 1.39
C ARG A 45 -18.63 -2.82 2.11
N GLY A 46 -19.83 -3.41 2.21
CA GLY A 46 -20.01 -4.68 2.91
C GLY A 46 -19.34 -5.85 2.17
N ALA A 47 -19.39 -5.86 0.84
CA ALA A 47 -18.67 -6.83 0.03
C ALA A 47 -17.15 -6.70 0.19
N ALA A 48 -16.63 -5.46 0.22
CA ALA A 48 -15.22 -5.20 0.48
C ALA A 48 -14.80 -5.73 1.86
N THR A 49 -15.52 -5.37 2.92
CA THR A 49 -15.21 -5.82 4.29
C THR A 49 -15.22 -7.34 4.42
N ARG A 50 -16.22 -8.03 3.82
CA ARG A 50 -16.27 -9.50 3.84
C ARG A 50 -15.07 -10.12 3.13
N LEU A 51 -14.68 -9.59 1.97
CA LEU A 51 -13.50 -10.10 1.26
C LEU A 51 -12.21 -9.85 2.07
N ALA A 52 -12.05 -8.67 2.67
CA ALA A 52 -10.90 -8.37 3.52
C ALA A 52 -10.77 -9.37 4.66
N GLN A 53 -11.86 -9.62 5.39
CA GLN A 53 -11.89 -10.55 6.52
C GLN A 53 -11.59 -12.01 6.14
N GLN A 54 -11.70 -12.38 4.87
CA GLN A 54 -11.34 -13.71 4.39
C GLN A 54 -9.85 -13.86 4.09
N VAL A 55 -9.15 -12.76 3.83
CA VAL A 55 -7.77 -12.77 3.29
C VAL A 55 -6.75 -12.23 4.29
N MET A 56 -7.16 -11.35 5.19
CA MET A 56 -6.28 -10.66 6.13
C MET A 56 -6.92 -10.50 7.51
N ASP A 57 -6.07 -10.37 8.53
CA ASP A 57 -6.48 -9.85 9.83
C ASP A 57 -6.68 -8.34 9.71
N VAL A 58 -7.93 -7.89 9.83
CA VAL A 58 -8.28 -6.48 9.64
C VAL A 58 -7.83 -5.65 10.84
N TRP A 59 -6.89 -4.74 10.60
CA TRP A 59 -6.42 -3.76 11.58
C TRP A 59 -7.19 -2.44 11.42
N PRO A 60 -7.79 -1.88 12.50
CA PRO A 60 -8.52 -0.63 12.42
C PRO A 60 -7.55 0.55 12.26
N HIS A 61 -7.61 1.20 11.10
CA HIS A 61 -6.84 2.41 10.83
C HIS A 61 -7.37 3.58 11.67
N ARG A 62 -6.51 4.56 12.02
CA ARG A 62 -6.92 5.74 12.83
C ARG A 62 -8.08 6.52 12.19
N ASP A 63 -8.13 6.52 10.86
CA ASP A 63 -9.11 7.25 10.04
C ASP A 63 -10.28 6.34 9.59
N SER A 64 -10.33 5.10 10.10
CA SER A 64 -11.40 4.16 9.82
C SER A 64 -12.65 4.47 10.64
N GLU A 65 -13.80 4.07 10.09
CA GLU A 65 -15.08 4.03 10.80
C GLU A 65 -15.19 2.78 11.69
N PRO A 66 -16.26 2.61 12.50
CA PRO A 66 -16.38 1.49 13.45
C PRO A 66 -16.32 0.07 12.86
N ASP A 67 -16.45 -0.07 11.54
CA ASP A 67 -16.31 -1.33 10.80
C ASP A 67 -14.88 -1.55 10.25
N SER A 68 -13.91 -0.75 10.70
CA SER A 68 -12.51 -0.76 10.27
C SER A 68 -12.28 -0.37 8.81
N VAL A 69 -13.28 0.21 8.13
CA VAL A 69 -13.14 0.71 6.76
C VAL A 69 -12.82 2.20 6.77
N THR A 70 -11.79 2.60 6.03
CA THR A 70 -11.52 4.01 5.73
C THR A 70 -12.12 4.37 4.38
N VAL A 71 -13.06 5.32 4.34
CA VAL A 71 -13.58 5.86 3.08
C VAL A 71 -12.62 6.91 2.54
N VAL A 72 -11.96 6.60 1.43
CA VAL A 72 -11.10 7.52 0.69
C VAL A 72 -11.96 8.32 -0.28
N ALA A 73 -12.13 9.60 0.00
CA ALA A 73 -12.86 10.55 -0.81
C ALA A 73 -12.36 11.96 -0.47
N ASP A 74 -12.63 12.92 -1.36
CA ASP A 74 -12.34 14.32 -1.09
C ASP A 74 -13.14 14.83 0.13
N ARG A 75 -12.41 15.34 1.12
CA ARG A 75 -12.96 15.94 2.35
C ARG A 75 -12.58 17.42 2.46
N GLY A 76 -12.26 18.07 1.35
CA GLY A 76 -11.96 19.50 1.25
C GLY A 76 -10.68 19.88 1.98
N ASP A 77 -10.77 20.90 2.84
CA ASP A 77 -9.62 21.45 3.57
C ASP A 77 -8.91 20.44 4.49
N LEU A 78 -9.55 19.31 4.81
CA LEU A 78 -8.89 18.24 5.57
C LEU A 78 -7.62 17.75 4.87
N SER A 79 -7.61 17.68 3.54
CA SER A 79 -6.46 17.26 2.72
C SER A 79 -5.19 18.08 2.95
N ARG A 80 -5.35 19.33 3.41
CA ARG A 80 -4.23 20.26 3.69
C ARG A 80 -3.62 20.04 5.08
N THR A 81 -4.24 19.21 5.90
CA THR A 81 -3.71 18.87 7.23
C THR A 81 -2.56 17.85 7.06
N PRO A 82 -1.43 18.01 7.77
CA PRO A 82 -0.35 17.03 7.74
C PRO A 82 -0.85 15.61 8.00
N GLY A 83 -0.48 14.68 7.09
CA GLY A 83 -0.90 13.28 7.18
C GLY A 83 -2.32 12.98 6.67
N MET A 84 -3.03 13.97 6.10
CA MET A 84 -4.40 13.82 5.60
C MET A 84 -4.53 13.99 4.07
N ALA A 85 -3.41 14.08 3.35
CA ALA A 85 -3.38 14.31 1.90
C ALA A 85 -4.21 13.29 1.10
N GLY A 86 -4.36 12.07 1.60
CA GLY A 86 -5.19 11.03 0.97
C GLY A 86 -6.70 11.32 0.96
N PHE A 87 -7.16 12.38 1.61
CA PHE A 87 -8.55 12.85 1.56
C PHE A 87 -8.74 14.08 0.66
N GLY A 88 -7.88 14.25 -0.36
CA GLY A 88 -7.98 15.30 -1.37
C GLY A 88 -8.19 14.76 -2.79
N HIS A 89 -8.06 15.65 -3.78
CA HIS A 89 -8.15 15.31 -5.21
C HIS A 89 -6.78 15.24 -5.91
N ASP A 90 -5.71 15.59 -5.21
CA ASP A 90 -4.36 15.61 -5.76
C ASP A 90 -3.75 14.20 -5.78
N GLY A 91 -2.81 13.98 -6.69
CA GLY A 91 -2.01 12.76 -6.71
C GLY A 91 -1.19 12.62 -5.44
N LEU A 92 -1.01 11.38 -4.98
CA LEU A 92 -0.10 11.07 -3.89
C LEU A 92 1.21 10.54 -4.46
N ASP A 93 2.33 11.04 -3.94
CA ASP A 93 3.64 10.44 -4.20
C ASP A 93 3.67 8.98 -3.72
N LEU A 94 4.56 8.17 -4.29
CA LEU A 94 4.77 6.79 -3.85
C LEU A 94 5.11 6.76 -2.35
N HIS A 95 4.35 5.97 -1.59
CA HIS A 95 4.52 5.81 -0.15
C HIS A 95 4.08 4.42 0.31
N THR A 96 4.56 4.01 1.47
CA THR A 96 4.00 2.90 2.24
C THR A 96 3.03 3.46 3.29
N GLU A 97 2.03 2.66 3.66
CA GLU A 97 1.00 3.07 4.61
C GLU A 97 1.46 2.89 6.05
N SER A 98 1.07 3.84 6.90
CA SER A 98 1.26 3.76 8.35
C SER A 98 2.72 3.57 8.79
N SER A 99 3.67 4.11 8.02
CA SER A 99 5.10 4.16 8.38
C SER A 99 5.39 4.89 9.70
N THR A 100 4.40 5.60 10.25
CA THR A 100 4.47 6.25 11.55
C THR A 100 4.32 5.30 12.75
N VAL A 101 4.09 4.00 12.54
CA VAL A 101 4.04 2.99 13.62
C VAL A 101 5.13 1.94 13.47
N ALA A 102 5.47 1.27 14.57
CA ALA A 102 6.56 0.28 14.61
C ALA A 102 6.30 -0.99 13.80
N TYR A 103 5.02 -1.37 13.69
CA TYR A 103 4.59 -2.57 12.96
C TYR A 103 3.47 -2.15 12.01
N PRO A 104 3.80 -1.58 10.84
CA PRO A 104 2.80 -1.18 9.85
C PRO A 104 2.06 -2.40 9.28
N PRO A 105 0.86 -2.22 8.71
CA PRO A 105 0.13 -3.30 8.06
C PRO A 105 0.95 -3.86 6.88
N GLN A 106 1.05 -5.18 6.81
CA GLN A 106 1.78 -5.87 5.72
C GLN A 106 0.92 -6.06 4.46
N LEU A 107 -0.40 -5.90 4.59
CA LEU A 107 -1.36 -5.98 3.50
C LEU A 107 -2.24 -4.73 3.54
N MET A 108 -2.55 -4.23 2.35
CA MET A 108 -3.56 -3.20 2.13
C MET A 108 -4.52 -3.68 1.05
N MET A 109 -5.81 -3.44 1.25
CA MET A 109 -6.84 -3.67 0.24
C MET A 109 -7.56 -2.37 -0.05
N LEU A 110 -7.57 -1.98 -1.33
CA LEU A 110 -8.32 -0.86 -1.86
C LEU A 110 -9.43 -1.40 -2.77
N ALA A 111 -10.66 -0.89 -2.59
CA ALA A 111 -11.81 -1.24 -3.44
C ALA A 111 -12.47 0.04 -3.94
N CYS A 112 -12.55 0.17 -5.27
CA CYS A 112 -13.20 1.32 -5.90
C CYS A 112 -14.71 1.06 -5.99
N VAL A 113 -15.50 1.78 -5.19
CA VAL A 113 -16.97 1.78 -5.27
C VAL A 113 -17.46 2.77 -6.32
N THR A 114 -16.85 3.96 -6.36
CA THR A 114 -17.17 5.03 -7.30
C THR A 114 -15.86 5.58 -7.86
N ALA A 115 -15.65 5.43 -9.16
CA ALA A 115 -14.52 6.04 -9.84
C ALA A 115 -14.72 7.55 -9.99
N ALA A 116 -13.62 8.31 -9.99
CA ALA A 116 -13.64 9.71 -10.37
C ALA A 116 -14.01 9.85 -11.86
N SER A 117 -14.60 11.00 -12.23
CA SER A 117 -14.90 11.29 -13.64
C SER A 117 -13.64 11.51 -14.49
N GLU A 118 -12.53 11.87 -13.84
CA GLU A 118 -11.22 12.09 -14.46
C GLU A 118 -10.12 11.76 -13.44
N GLY A 119 -8.97 11.26 -13.91
CA GLY A 119 -7.82 10.94 -13.06
C GLY A 119 -8.03 9.71 -12.17
N GLY A 120 -7.39 9.69 -11.00
CA GLY A 120 -7.50 8.59 -10.04
C GLY A 120 -6.76 7.31 -10.43
N ALA A 121 -5.76 7.40 -11.31
CA ALA A 121 -4.95 6.25 -11.69
C ALA A 121 -4.13 5.73 -10.49
N CYS A 122 -4.14 4.43 -10.28
CA CYS A 122 -3.30 3.78 -9.29
C CYS A 122 -1.88 3.62 -9.84
N VAL A 123 -0.88 4.11 -9.11
CA VAL A 123 0.54 3.89 -9.40
C VAL A 123 1.14 3.08 -8.26
N LEU A 124 1.85 2.01 -8.60
CA LEU A 124 2.56 1.15 -7.66
C LEU A 124 4.01 1.01 -8.07
N ALA A 125 4.87 0.77 -7.08
CA ALA A 125 6.26 0.40 -7.30
C ALA A 125 6.60 -0.87 -6.52
N ASP A 126 7.36 -1.77 -7.15
CA ASP A 126 7.92 -2.92 -6.46
C ASP A 126 9.13 -2.47 -5.63
N GLY A 127 8.93 -2.37 -4.31
CA GLY A 127 9.96 -1.95 -3.37
C GLY A 127 11.19 -2.86 -3.34
N HIS A 128 11.04 -4.16 -3.66
CA HIS A 128 12.17 -5.08 -3.77
C HIS A 128 13.01 -4.78 -5.01
N LEU A 129 12.39 -4.51 -6.17
CA LEU A 129 13.14 -4.07 -7.35
C LEU A 129 13.80 -2.71 -7.14
N VAL A 130 13.15 -1.79 -6.42
CA VAL A 130 13.76 -0.51 -6.04
C VAL A 130 15.00 -0.74 -5.18
N TYR A 131 14.90 -1.58 -4.14
CA TYR A 131 16.02 -1.94 -3.28
C TYR A 131 17.19 -2.54 -4.08
N GLN A 132 16.91 -3.54 -4.92
CA GLN A 132 17.93 -4.18 -5.77
C GLN A 132 18.61 -3.17 -6.69
N ARG A 133 17.85 -2.28 -7.32
CA ARG A 133 18.40 -1.30 -8.24
C ARG A 133 19.27 -0.26 -7.53
N VAL A 134 18.88 0.16 -6.33
CA VAL A 134 19.70 1.07 -5.50
C VAL A 134 20.96 0.35 -5.02
N SER A 135 20.88 -0.91 -4.61
CA SER A 135 22.05 -1.66 -4.14
C SER A 135 23.10 -1.88 -5.24
N GLU A 136 22.65 -2.15 -6.47
CA GLU A 136 23.53 -2.33 -7.63
C GLU A 136 24.16 -1.02 -8.11
N GLN A 137 23.39 0.08 -8.08
CA GLN A 137 23.80 1.34 -8.74
C GLN A 137 24.41 2.36 -7.78
N GLN A 138 24.01 2.34 -6.50
CA GLN A 138 24.34 3.37 -5.51
C GLN A 138 24.48 2.74 -4.11
N PRO A 139 25.48 1.88 -3.88
CA PRO A 139 25.65 1.18 -2.60
C PRO A 139 25.82 2.13 -1.40
N GLU A 140 26.50 3.27 -1.57
CA GLU A 140 26.63 4.28 -0.50
C GLU A 140 25.28 4.90 -0.11
N LEU A 141 24.38 5.11 -1.08
CA LEU A 141 23.02 5.55 -0.80
C LEU A 141 22.24 4.45 -0.05
N LEU A 142 22.42 3.19 -0.46
CA LEU A 142 21.77 2.07 0.21
C LEU A 142 22.15 2.02 1.70
N GLU A 143 23.43 2.22 2.04
CA GLU A 143 23.89 2.25 3.42
C GLU A 143 23.16 3.32 4.24
N LEU A 144 22.96 4.52 3.67
CA LEU A 144 22.22 5.60 4.33
C LEU A 144 20.73 5.26 4.50
N LEU A 145 20.11 4.64 3.49
CA LEU A 145 18.69 4.25 3.54
C LEU A 145 18.43 3.08 4.50
N CYS A 146 19.42 2.21 4.71
CA CYS A 146 19.38 1.10 5.67
C CYS A 146 19.85 1.49 7.08
N ALA A 147 20.50 2.66 7.23
CA ALA A 147 21.06 3.07 8.52
C ALA A 147 19.95 3.09 9.60
N PRO A 148 20.14 2.42 10.75
CA PRO A 148 19.13 2.36 11.79
C PRO A 148 18.72 3.77 12.23
N ARG A 149 17.40 3.99 12.35
CA ARG A 149 16.85 5.25 12.89
C ARG A 149 17.27 6.49 12.08
N SER A 150 17.45 6.35 10.77
CA SER A 150 17.86 7.43 9.87
C SER A 150 16.71 8.36 9.45
N VAL A 151 15.46 7.92 9.60
CA VAL A 151 14.26 8.68 9.18
C VAL A 151 13.21 8.69 10.28
N LEU A 152 12.70 9.88 10.60
CA LEU A 152 11.50 10.06 11.41
C LEU A 152 10.28 10.10 10.48
N PHE A 153 9.48 9.04 10.49
CA PHE A 153 8.21 8.98 9.77
C PHE A 153 7.10 9.65 10.57
N GLY A 154 6.48 10.66 9.99
CA GLY A 154 5.43 11.46 10.63
C GLY A 154 5.95 12.70 11.37
N GLY A 155 5.21 13.13 12.38
CA GLY A 155 5.54 14.32 13.20
C GLY A 155 6.30 13.99 14.49
N ALA A 156 6.21 14.87 15.48
CA ALA A 156 6.90 14.73 16.77
C ALA A 156 6.58 13.43 17.55
N SER A 157 5.41 12.83 17.30
CA SER A 157 4.98 11.54 17.85
C SER A 157 5.14 10.38 16.85
N GLY A 158 5.98 10.56 15.83
CA GLY A 158 6.21 9.62 14.75
C GLY A 158 7.08 8.43 15.15
N HIS A 159 7.43 7.62 14.15
CA HIS A 159 8.29 6.45 14.33
C HIS A 159 9.65 6.68 13.69
N LEU A 160 10.71 6.42 14.45
CA LEU A 160 12.08 6.59 13.98
C LEU A 160 12.63 5.23 13.54
N ALA A 161 12.79 5.09 12.23
CA ALA A 161 13.18 3.84 11.56
C ALA A 161 14.14 4.11 10.40
N SER A 162 14.32 3.11 9.54
CA SER A 162 15.08 3.17 8.29
C SER A 162 14.11 3.12 7.11
N VAL A 163 14.53 3.57 5.93
CA VAL A 163 13.72 3.41 4.71
C VAL A 163 13.69 1.94 4.28
N PHE A 164 14.84 1.27 4.38
CA PHE A 164 14.92 -0.17 4.21
C PHE A 164 15.26 -0.81 5.55
N GLY A 165 14.30 -1.54 6.13
CA GLY A 165 14.46 -2.24 7.39
C GLY A 165 14.94 -3.67 7.20
N ALA A 166 15.56 -4.24 8.24
CA ALA A 166 15.84 -5.67 8.31
C ALA A 166 14.64 -6.40 8.91
N GLY A 167 14.04 -7.29 8.13
CA GLY A 167 13.01 -8.23 8.58
C GLY A 167 13.60 -9.36 9.42
N GLU A 168 12.75 -10.02 10.19
CA GLU A 168 13.13 -11.06 11.16
C GLU A 168 13.81 -12.29 10.52
N ASP A 169 13.60 -12.52 9.22
CA ASP A 169 14.13 -13.64 8.44
C ASP A 169 15.25 -13.21 7.47
N GLY A 170 15.80 -11.99 7.64
CA GLY A 170 16.80 -11.43 6.73
C GLY A 170 16.22 -10.86 5.44
N ARG A 171 14.88 -10.81 5.29
CA ARG A 171 14.24 -10.02 4.24
C ARG A 171 14.42 -8.53 4.49
N VAL A 172 14.29 -7.75 3.43
CA VAL A 172 14.22 -6.29 3.54
C VAL A 172 12.76 -5.88 3.62
N THR A 173 12.44 -5.01 4.56
CA THR A 173 11.14 -4.32 4.62
C THR A 173 11.29 -2.92 4.04
N VAL A 174 10.28 -2.45 3.34
CA VAL A 174 10.20 -1.09 2.76
C VAL A 174 9.14 -0.30 3.52
#